data_AF-A0AAD3MWY3-F1
#
_entry.id   AF-A0AAD3MWY3-F1
#
_cell.length_a   1.000
_cell.length_b   1.000
_cell.length_c   1.000
_cell.angle_alpha   90.00
_cell.angle_beta   90.00
_cell.angle_gamma   90.00
#
_symmetry.space_group_name_H-M   'P 1'
#
loop_
_entity.id
_entity.type
_entity.pdbx_description
1 polymer ?
#
loop_
_entity_poly.entity_id
_entity_poly.type
_entity_poly.pdbx_seq_one_letter_code
_entity_poly.pdbx_strand_id
1 'polypeptide(L)'
;MEKKSEINGHAMPSSASTDRILEKGAQKSFLEKLMEFLRKNLLVIMTVSGVLVGVGLGMMVRNMNLTKAQMTYFAFPGEMLLRMLKMIILPLVVCSLISGAASLDTRSLGKLGGIAVAYFLVTTLIASGIGVALAFIIKPGVGAGALNTNSLGLESVSSNKETTDSFLDLARNLFPANLVAAAFRSYATDYKMVAVGNNTNGTTLYQKVPVGTETDGM
;
A
#
# COMPACT_ATOMS: atom_id res chain seq x y z
N MET A 1 68.08 62.36 16.76
CA MET A 1 68.07 62.17 18.22
C MET A 1 67.00 63.10 18.80
N GLU A 2 65.71 62.85 18.59
CA GLU A 2 64.91 61.65 18.97
C GLU A 2 64.53 61.63 20.46
N LYS A 3 63.24 61.88 20.72
CA LYS A 3 62.50 61.59 21.96
C LYS A 3 61.00 61.66 21.58
N LYS A 4 60.28 60.54 21.41
CA LYS A 4 59.69 59.59 22.38
C LYS A 4 58.24 59.96 22.76
N SER A 5 57.29 59.05 22.46
CA SER A 5 56.02 58.73 23.19
C SER A 5 54.97 59.86 23.37
N GLU A 6 53.64 59.71 23.19
CA GLU A 6 52.66 58.59 23.08
C GLU A 6 51.54 58.98 22.05
N ILE A 7 50.42 58.27 21.79
CA ILE A 7 49.78 57.09 22.41
C ILE A 7 49.09 56.14 21.37
N ASN A 8 48.41 55.13 21.90
CA ASN A 8 47.60 54.07 21.29
C ASN A 8 46.27 54.52 20.62
N GLY A 9 45.71 53.67 19.75
CA GLY A 9 44.30 53.86 19.31
C GLY A 9 43.70 52.89 18.30
N HIS A 10 44.47 52.07 17.56
CA HIS A 10 43.87 51.16 16.57
C HIS A 10 43.42 49.84 17.23
N ALA A 11 42.17 49.83 17.71
CA ALA A 11 41.54 48.63 18.20
C ALA A 11 41.41 47.58 17.08
N MET A 12 41.99 46.39 17.31
CA MET A 12 41.68 45.21 16.52
C MET A 12 40.15 44.97 16.55
N PRO A 13 39.46 44.77 15.41
CA PRO A 13 38.06 44.42 15.43
C PRO A 13 37.89 43.04 16.10
N SER A 14 37.02 42.96 17.09
CA SER A 14 36.73 41.75 17.86
C SER A 14 36.38 40.58 16.94
N SER A 15 37.01 39.41 17.16
CA SER A 15 36.78 38.16 16.42
C SER A 15 35.29 37.79 16.35
N ALA A 16 34.55 38.07 17.43
CA ALA A 16 33.11 37.82 17.53
C ALA A 16 32.26 38.51 16.45
N SER A 17 32.74 39.58 15.80
CA SER A 17 32.05 40.23 14.68
C SER A 17 32.29 39.49 13.36
N THR A 18 33.51 39.01 13.13
CA THR A 18 33.88 38.26 11.92
C THR A 18 33.22 36.88 11.91
N ASP A 19 33.24 36.19 13.05
CA ASP A 19 32.63 34.86 13.21
C ASP A 19 31.11 34.91 12.91
N ARG A 20 30.40 35.92 13.42
CA ARG A 20 28.95 36.11 13.17
C ARG A 20 28.60 36.39 11.71
N ILE A 21 29.51 36.94 10.91
CA ILE A 21 29.30 37.19 9.48
C ILE A 21 29.58 35.91 8.67
N LEU A 22 30.63 35.16 9.04
CA LEU A 22 30.94 33.87 8.44
C LEU A 22 29.87 32.81 8.73
N GLU A 23 29.39 32.74 9.98
CA GLU A 23 28.31 31.84 10.41
C GLU A 23 27.01 32.11 9.62
N LYS A 24 26.60 33.38 9.50
CA LYS A 24 25.41 33.77 8.70
C LYS A 24 25.58 33.50 7.20
N GLY A 25 26.79 33.66 6.65
CA GLY A 25 27.09 33.35 5.26
C GLY A 25 27.03 31.84 4.97
N ALA A 26 27.66 31.03 5.82
CA ALA A 26 27.61 29.57 5.73
C ALA A 26 26.19 29.03 5.90
N GLN A 27 25.43 29.57 6.87
CA GLN A 27 24.05 29.16 7.10
C GLN A 27 23.12 29.53 5.93
N LYS A 28 23.28 30.71 5.29
CA LYS A 28 22.54 31.02 4.06
C LYS A 28 22.87 30.05 2.93
N SER A 29 24.15 29.78 2.66
CA SER A 29 24.55 28.82 1.62
C SER A 29 24.00 27.41 1.88
N PHE A 30 23.97 26.98 3.15
CA PHE A 30 23.39 25.71 3.54
C PHE A 30 21.86 25.68 3.35
N LEU A 31 21.14 26.72 3.79
CA LEU A 31 19.69 26.80 3.61
C LEU A 31 19.26 26.93 2.14
N GLU A 32 20.02 27.63 1.30
CA GLU A 32 19.76 27.70 -0.14
C GLU A 32 19.93 26.32 -0.81
N LYS A 33 21.04 25.62 -0.52
CA LYS A 33 21.27 24.23 -0.98
C LYS A 33 20.21 23.26 -0.46
N LEU A 34 19.81 23.41 0.80
CA LEU A 34 18.77 22.60 1.43
C LEU A 34 17.40 22.86 0.78
N MET A 35 17.05 24.11 0.51
CA MET A 35 15.79 24.48 -0.14
C MET A 35 15.75 24.01 -1.60
N GLU A 36 16.88 24.08 -2.32
CA GLU A 36 17.03 23.51 -3.66
C GLU A 36 16.87 21.97 -3.64
N PHE A 37 17.48 21.28 -2.68
CA PHE A 37 17.33 19.84 -2.47
C PHE A 37 15.89 19.45 -2.10
N LEU A 38 15.23 20.21 -1.22
CA LEU A 38 13.82 20.04 -0.86
C LEU A 38 12.92 20.21 -2.08
N ARG A 39 13.19 21.20 -2.94
CA ARG A 39 12.38 21.44 -4.14
C ARG A 39 12.57 20.36 -5.20
N LYS A 40 13.77 19.79 -5.33
CA LYS A 40 14.06 18.64 -6.20
C LYS A 40 13.39 17.35 -5.73
N ASN A 41 13.30 17.12 -4.42
CA ASN A 41 12.77 15.88 -3.82
C ASN A 41 11.40 16.05 -3.14
N LEU A 42 10.66 17.11 -3.48
CA LEU A 42 9.49 17.59 -2.74
C LEU A 42 8.44 16.49 -2.50
N LEU A 43 8.14 15.71 -3.54
CA LEU A 43 7.14 14.64 -3.47
C LEU A 43 7.57 13.51 -2.51
N VAL A 44 8.83 13.10 -2.55
CA VAL A 44 9.37 12.04 -1.66
C VAL A 44 9.40 12.52 -0.21
N ILE A 45 9.79 13.78 0.02
CA ILE A 45 9.80 14.36 1.37
C ILE A 45 8.36 14.51 1.90
N MET A 46 7.40 14.89 1.06
CA MET A 46 5.98 14.95 1.44
C MET A 46 5.37 13.59 1.73
N THR A 47 5.68 12.53 0.97
CA THR A 47 5.14 11.19 1.26
C THR A 47 5.72 10.60 2.54
N VAL A 48 7.05 10.70 2.74
CA VAL A 48 7.70 10.22 3.98
C VAL A 48 7.22 10.99 5.20
N SER A 49 7.17 12.33 5.14
CA SER A 49 6.65 13.14 6.26
C SER A 49 5.16 12.89 6.51
N GLY A 50 4.35 12.70 5.45
CA GLY A 50 2.95 12.33 5.56
C GLY A 50 2.72 10.99 6.28
N VAL A 51 3.55 9.97 6.00
CA VAL A 51 3.50 8.68 6.72
C VAL A 51 3.86 8.86 8.19
N LEU A 52 4.94 9.60 8.51
CA LEU A 52 5.36 9.85 9.90
C LEU A 52 4.30 10.62 10.70
N VAL A 53 3.71 11.67 10.11
CA VAL A 53 2.63 12.45 10.72
C VAL A 53 1.36 11.60 10.86
N GLY A 54 1.00 10.81 9.85
CA GLY A 54 -0.16 9.91 9.90
C GLY A 54 -0.05 8.85 11.01
N VAL A 55 1.14 8.26 11.19
CA VAL A 55 1.42 7.32 12.29
C VAL A 55 1.35 8.03 13.65
N GLY A 56 1.92 9.23 13.79
CA GLY A 56 1.87 10.02 15.02
C GLY A 56 0.43 10.41 15.41
N LEU A 57 -0.34 10.93 14.45
CA LEU A 57 -1.77 11.24 14.64
C LEU A 57 -2.58 9.98 14.95
N GLY A 58 -2.32 8.85 14.30
CA GLY A 58 -2.99 7.58 14.57
C GLY A 58 -2.75 7.07 16.00
N MET A 59 -1.54 7.22 16.54
CA MET A 59 -1.25 6.91 17.95
C MET A 59 -1.93 7.89 18.91
N MET A 60 -1.91 9.19 18.61
CA MET A 60 -2.57 10.20 19.45
C MET A 60 -4.10 10.01 19.49
N VAL A 61 -4.72 9.75 18.34
CA VAL A 61 -6.17 9.51 18.21
C VAL A 61 -6.57 8.19 18.87
N ARG A 62 -5.73 7.14 18.82
CA ARG A 62 -5.99 5.86 19.53
C ARG A 62 -6.15 6.02 21.05
N ASN A 63 -5.50 7.01 21.66
CA ASN A 63 -5.63 7.28 23.09
C ASN A 63 -6.94 8.01 23.45
N MET A 64 -7.68 8.51 22.46
CA MET A 64 -9.00 9.11 22.63
C MET A 64 -10.06 8.08 22.26
N ASN A 65 -11.00 7.80 23.18
CA ASN A 65 -12.10 6.85 22.94
C ASN A 65 -13.17 7.46 22.01
N LEU A 66 -12.82 7.64 20.72
CA LEU A 66 -13.71 8.22 19.71
C LEU A 66 -14.84 7.27 19.30
N THR A 67 -16.01 7.84 19.04
CA THR A 67 -17.16 7.11 18.49
C THR A 67 -16.90 6.71 17.03
N LYS A 68 -17.42 5.56 16.58
CA LYS A 68 -17.23 5.05 15.20
C LYS A 68 -17.49 6.09 14.11
N ALA A 69 -18.52 6.93 14.25
CA ALA A 69 -18.83 8.00 13.30
C ALA A 69 -17.69 9.04 13.16
N GLN A 70 -17.04 9.43 14.27
CA GLN A 70 -15.92 10.38 14.27
C GLN A 70 -14.69 9.80 13.56
N MET A 71 -14.45 8.49 13.71
CA MET A 71 -13.40 7.79 12.97
C MET A 71 -13.65 7.80 11.45
N THR A 72 -14.90 7.61 11.00
CA THR A 72 -15.26 7.71 9.57
C THR A 72 -14.96 9.11 9.02
N TYR A 73 -15.37 10.18 9.72
CA TYR A 73 -15.06 11.55 9.29
C TYR A 73 -13.56 11.86 9.26
N PHE A 74 -12.77 11.30 10.19
CA PHE A 74 -11.31 11.45 10.20
C PHE A 74 -10.63 10.70 9.04
N ALA A 75 -11.15 9.54 8.64
CA ALA A 75 -10.63 8.73 7.54
C ALA A 75 -11.01 9.24 6.13
N PHE A 76 -12.07 10.06 6.05
CA PHE A 76 -12.64 10.59 4.80
C PHE A 76 -11.64 11.12 3.73
N PRO A 77 -10.62 11.95 4.05
CA PRO A 77 -9.66 12.40 3.04
C PRO A 77 -8.82 11.24 2.46
N GLY A 78 -8.54 10.21 3.25
CA GLY A 78 -7.87 8.99 2.77
C GLY A 78 -8.78 8.14 1.87
N GLU A 79 -10.06 8.02 2.22
CA GLU A 79 -11.07 7.34 1.39
C GLU A 79 -11.22 8.02 0.02
N MET A 80 -11.28 9.36 -0.01
CA MET A 80 -11.35 10.13 -1.25
C MET A 80 -10.12 9.94 -2.13
N LEU A 81 -8.91 9.93 -1.54
CA LEU A 81 -7.68 9.62 -2.27
C LEU A 81 -7.73 8.21 -2.88
N LEU A 82 -8.18 7.20 -2.13
CA LEU A 82 -8.33 5.84 -2.65
C LEU A 82 -9.36 5.75 -3.79
N ARG A 83 -10.49 6.47 -3.69
CA ARG A 83 -11.50 6.55 -4.76
C ARG A 83 -10.94 7.20 -6.03
N MET A 84 -10.17 8.29 -5.90
CA MET A 84 -9.51 8.94 -7.05
C MET A 84 -8.49 8.02 -7.73
N LEU A 85 -7.69 7.28 -6.95
CA LEU A 85 -6.75 6.29 -7.51
C LEU A 85 -7.48 5.16 -8.24
N LYS A 86 -8.51 4.55 -7.63
CA LYS A 86 -9.30 3.47 -8.25
C LYS A 86 -9.91 3.88 -9.60
N MET A 87 -10.48 5.09 -9.69
CA MET A 87 -11.06 5.62 -10.93
C MET A 87 -10.04 5.69 -12.08
N ILE A 88 -8.78 5.97 -11.78
CA ILE A 88 -7.71 6.16 -12.78
C ILE A 88 -7.09 4.82 -13.21
N ILE A 89 -7.08 3.79 -12.36
CA ILE A 89 -6.42 2.50 -12.65
C ILE A 89 -7.02 1.81 -13.88
N LEU A 90 -8.35 1.70 -13.97
CA LEU A 90 -9.03 0.99 -15.06
C LEU A 90 -8.63 1.51 -16.47
N PRO A 91 -8.80 2.81 -16.81
CA PRO A 91 -8.42 3.31 -18.13
C PRO A 91 -6.91 3.26 -18.38
N LEU A 92 -6.07 3.53 -17.36
CA LEU A 92 -4.61 3.48 -17.54
C LEU A 92 -4.12 2.08 -17.88
N VAL A 93 -4.57 1.05 -17.15
CA VAL A 93 -4.12 -0.34 -17.37
C VAL A 93 -4.54 -0.83 -18.75
N VAL A 94 -5.80 -0.62 -19.14
CA VAL A 94 -6.31 -1.07 -20.45
C VAL A 94 -5.59 -0.36 -21.61
N CYS A 95 -5.51 0.97 -21.59
CA CYS A 95 -4.85 1.72 -22.65
C CYS A 95 -3.35 1.45 -22.73
N SER A 96 -2.66 1.35 -21.57
CA SER A 96 -1.21 1.07 -21.54
C SER A 96 -0.89 -0.35 -22.01
N LEU A 97 -1.73 -1.34 -21.69
CA LEU A 97 -1.52 -2.72 -22.13
C LEU A 97 -1.75 -2.87 -23.64
N ILE A 98 -2.83 -2.26 -24.17
CA ILE A 98 -3.12 -2.28 -25.61
C ILE A 98 -2.02 -1.56 -26.39
N SER A 99 -1.62 -0.36 -25.97
CA SER A 99 -0.56 0.41 -26.64
C SER A 99 0.80 -0.28 -26.56
N GLY A 100 1.15 -0.87 -25.40
CA GLY A 100 2.40 -1.61 -25.23
C GLY A 100 2.46 -2.89 -26.07
N ALA A 101 1.35 -3.63 -26.17
CA ALA A 101 1.26 -4.82 -27.01
C ALA A 101 1.27 -4.48 -28.51
N ALA A 102 0.60 -3.41 -28.93
CA ALA A 102 0.55 -2.96 -30.32
C ALA A 102 1.89 -2.38 -30.83
N SER A 103 2.76 -1.90 -29.93
CA SER A 103 4.06 -1.33 -30.28
C SER A 103 5.16 -2.37 -30.54
N LEU A 104 4.87 -3.68 -30.42
CA LEU A 104 5.85 -4.75 -30.48
C LEU A 104 5.42 -5.87 -31.45
N ASP A 105 6.35 -6.32 -32.29
CA ASP A 105 6.14 -7.51 -33.12
C ASP A 105 5.80 -8.74 -32.26
N THR A 106 4.87 -9.58 -32.73
CA THR A 106 4.37 -10.77 -32.01
C THR A 106 5.48 -11.70 -31.51
N ARG A 107 6.55 -11.88 -32.31
CA ARG A 107 7.73 -12.70 -31.94
C ARG A 107 8.54 -12.08 -30.80
N SER A 108 8.67 -10.75 -30.79
CA SER A 108 9.38 -10.00 -29.75
C SER A 108 8.54 -9.93 -28.47
N LEU A 109 7.24 -9.69 -28.60
CA LEU A 109 6.26 -9.71 -27.52
C LEU A 109 6.23 -11.08 -26.81
N GLY A 110 6.19 -12.17 -27.56
CA GLY A 110 6.23 -13.54 -27.02
C GLY A 110 7.53 -13.84 -26.26
N LYS A 111 8.69 -13.42 -26.79
CA LYS A 111 9.98 -13.60 -26.11
C LYS A 111 10.07 -12.76 -24.82
N LEU A 112 9.66 -11.49 -24.87
CA LEU A 112 9.68 -10.59 -23.72
C LEU A 112 8.70 -11.05 -22.63
N GLY A 113 7.48 -11.43 -23.02
CA GLY A 113 6.47 -11.99 -22.12
C GLY A 113 6.91 -13.30 -21.48
N GLY A 114 7.51 -14.22 -22.24
CA GLY A 114 8.06 -15.47 -21.71
C GLY A 114 9.16 -15.26 -20.67
N ILE A 115 10.08 -14.31 -20.92
CA ILE A 115 11.12 -13.91 -19.95
C ILE A 115 10.48 -13.30 -18.70
N ALA A 116 9.49 -12.41 -18.85
CA ALA A 116 8.80 -11.78 -17.73
C ALA A 116 8.04 -12.81 -16.86
N VAL A 117 7.29 -13.74 -17.47
CA VAL A 117 6.59 -14.81 -16.76
C VAL A 117 7.56 -15.71 -16.00
N ALA A 118 8.66 -16.14 -16.64
CA ALA A 118 9.69 -16.95 -15.98
C ALA A 118 10.33 -16.19 -14.80
N TYR A 119 10.64 -14.90 -14.98
CA TYR A 119 11.17 -14.05 -13.91
C TYR A 119 10.20 -13.93 -12.73
N PHE A 120 8.91 -13.66 -12.97
CA PHE A 120 7.91 -13.57 -11.91
C PHE A 120 7.72 -14.91 -11.17
N LEU A 121 7.67 -16.04 -11.89
CA LEU A 121 7.53 -17.35 -11.25
C LEU A 121 8.72 -17.69 -10.36
N VAL A 122 9.96 -17.54 -10.87
CA VAL A 122 11.18 -17.84 -10.10
C VAL A 122 11.31 -16.93 -8.88
N THR A 123 11.13 -15.61 -9.05
CA THR A 123 11.25 -14.67 -7.93
C THR A 123 10.15 -14.84 -6.89
N THR A 124 8.91 -15.11 -7.31
CA THR A 124 7.79 -15.36 -6.38
C THR A 124 7.98 -16.66 -5.60
N LEU A 125 8.46 -17.74 -6.23
CA LEU A 125 8.76 -19.00 -5.54
C LEU A 125 9.88 -18.83 -4.51
N ILE A 126 10.95 -18.10 -4.85
CA ILE A 126 12.05 -17.81 -3.91
C ILE A 126 11.54 -16.94 -2.74
N ALA A 127 10.82 -15.86 -3.03
CA ALA A 127 10.28 -14.97 -2.00
C ALA A 127 9.28 -15.68 -1.07
N SER A 128 8.38 -16.49 -1.63
CA SER A 128 7.43 -17.31 -0.87
C SER A 128 8.14 -18.35 0.01
N GLY A 129 9.13 -19.06 -0.55
CA GLY A 129 9.93 -20.02 0.20
C GLY A 129 10.67 -19.40 1.39
N ILE A 130 11.29 -18.23 1.19
CA ILE A 130 11.92 -17.45 2.28
C ILE A 130 10.89 -16.98 3.30
N GLY A 131 9.73 -16.46 2.85
CA GLY A 131 8.66 -16.00 3.74
C GLY A 131 8.12 -17.12 4.63
N VAL A 132 7.85 -18.29 4.06
CA VAL A 132 7.41 -19.49 4.80
C VAL A 132 8.50 -19.96 5.76
N ALA A 133 9.77 -20.04 5.33
CA ALA A 133 10.88 -20.43 6.19
C ALA A 133 11.04 -19.48 7.40
N LEU A 134 11.03 -18.17 7.18
CA LEU A 134 11.09 -17.17 8.25
C LEU A 134 9.88 -17.26 9.19
N ALA A 135 8.67 -17.47 8.66
CA ALA A 135 7.47 -17.66 9.47
C ALA A 135 7.57 -18.91 10.37
N PHE A 136 8.10 -20.03 9.86
CA PHE A 136 8.33 -21.24 10.66
C PHE A 136 9.46 -21.10 11.68
N ILE A 137 10.48 -20.28 11.42
CA ILE A 137 11.58 -20.02 12.36
C ILE A 137 11.10 -19.08 13.48
N ILE A 138 10.58 -17.90 13.13
CA ILE A 138 10.19 -16.85 14.07
C ILE A 138 8.91 -17.21 14.83
N LYS A 139 8.00 -17.99 14.22
CA LYS A 139 6.67 -18.36 14.73
C LYS A 139 5.87 -17.16 15.29
N PRO A 140 5.70 -16.07 14.51
CA PRO A 140 4.95 -14.91 14.97
C PRO A 140 3.53 -15.32 15.37
N GLY A 141 3.14 -15.02 16.61
CA GLY A 141 1.83 -15.38 17.16
C GLY A 141 1.86 -16.41 18.28
N VAL A 142 2.99 -17.05 18.60
CA VAL A 142 3.11 -17.85 19.83
C VAL A 142 3.01 -16.93 21.06
N GLY A 143 1.83 -16.89 21.68
CA GLY A 143 1.48 -15.94 22.75
C GLY A 143 0.35 -14.94 22.38
N ALA A 144 -0.08 -14.88 21.12
CA ALA A 144 -1.16 -13.98 20.68
C ALA A 144 -2.57 -14.39 21.17
N GLY A 145 -2.72 -15.54 21.82
CA GLY A 145 -4.01 -16.03 22.34
C GLY A 145 -4.66 -15.15 23.43
N ALA A 146 -3.91 -14.21 24.02
CA ALA A 146 -4.45 -13.20 24.94
C ALA A 146 -5.00 -11.94 24.23
N LEU A 147 -4.74 -11.76 22.93
CA LEU A 147 -5.33 -10.68 22.15
C LEU A 147 -6.75 -11.09 21.74
N ASN A 148 -7.75 -10.40 22.31
CA ASN A 148 -9.15 -10.57 21.94
C ASN A 148 -9.38 -10.11 20.49
N THR A 149 -9.21 -11.02 19.53
CA THR A 149 -9.41 -10.75 18.09
C THR A 149 -10.82 -10.23 17.78
N ASN A 150 -11.84 -10.69 18.53
CA ASN A 150 -13.20 -10.17 18.48
C ASN A 150 -13.29 -8.65 18.79
N SER A 151 -12.43 -8.12 19.65
CA SER A 151 -12.44 -6.69 20.00
C SER A 151 -11.82 -5.80 18.91
N LEU A 152 -11.06 -6.39 17.98
CA LEU A 152 -10.42 -5.70 16.87
C LEU A 152 -11.33 -5.55 15.63
N GLY A 153 -12.57 -6.04 15.69
CA GLY A 153 -13.52 -5.97 14.58
C GLY A 153 -13.10 -6.81 13.35
N LEU A 154 -12.18 -7.76 13.53
CA LEU A 154 -11.78 -8.69 12.49
C LEU A 154 -12.86 -9.77 12.37
N GLU A 155 -13.92 -9.46 11.62
CA GLU A 155 -14.91 -10.46 11.23
C GLU A 155 -14.17 -11.63 10.57
N SER A 156 -14.38 -12.84 11.09
CA SER A 156 -13.75 -14.04 10.56
C SER A 156 -14.38 -14.38 9.21
N VAL A 157 -13.82 -13.84 8.13
CA VAL A 157 -14.17 -14.18 6.73
C VAL A 157 -13.67 -15.60 6.43
N SER A 158 -14.22 -16.58 7.14
CA SER A 158 -14.00 -18.00 6.93
C SER A 158 -15.04 -18.52 5.93
N SER A 159 -15.03 -17.92 4.73
CA SER A 159 -15.65 -18.57 3.57
C SER A 159 -14.79 -19.80 3.26
N ASN A 160 -15.19 -20.95 3.82
CA ASN A 160 -14.55 -22.23 3.60
C ASN A 160 -14.89 -22.71 2.19
N LYS A 161 -14.21 -22.08 1.23
CA LYS A 161 -14.26 -22.34 -0.19
C LYS A 161 -13.30 -23.44 -0.55
N GLU A 162 -13.75 -24.32 -1.44
CA GLU A 162 -12.91 -25.40 -1.92
C GLU A 162 -11.75 -24.84 -2.77
N THR A 163 -10.59 -25.48 -2.67
CA THR A 163 -9.45 -25.14 -3.52
C THR A 163 -9.81 -25.29 -5.00
N THR A 164 -10.59 -26.31 -5.35
CA THR A 164 -11.10 -26.58 -6.69
C THR A 164 -11.91 -25.40 -7.24
N ASP A 165 -12.92 -24.94 -6.49
CA ASP A 165 -13.74 -23.78 -6.86
C ASP A 165 -12.91 -22.49 -6.96
N SER A 166 -11.83 -22.36 -6.20
CA SER A 166 -10.92 -21.22 -6.27
C SER A 166 -10.10 -21.20 -7.57
N PHE A 167 -9.63 -22.36 -8.04
CA PHE A 167 -9.00 -22.49 -9.37
C PHE A 167 -10.00 -22.31 -10.51
N LEU A 168 -11.22 -22.83 -10.37
CA LEU A 168 -12.29 -22.63 -11.36
C LEU A 168 -12.67 -21.16 -11.48
N ASP A 169 -12.77 -20.43 -10.36
CA ASP A 169 -13.05 -18.99 -10.40
C ASP A 169 -11.88 -18.18 -10.98
N LEU A 170 -10.63 -18.57 -10.75
CA LEU A 170 -9.49 -17.95 -11.43
C LEU A 170 -9.61 -18.10 -12.95
N ALA A 171 -9.97 -19.30 -13.44
CA ALA A 171 -10.20 -19.54 -14.87
C ALA A 171 -11.40 -18.76 -15.43
N ARG A 172 -12.50 -18.65 -14.67
CA ARG A 172 -13.69 -17.86 -15.04
C ARG A 172 -13.41 -16.35 -15.08
N ASN A 173 -12.58 -15.83 -14.18
CA ASN A 173 -12.16 -14.42 -14.19
C ASN A 173 -11.12 -14.11 -15.28
N LEU A 174 -10.33 -15.11 -15.73
CA LEU A 174 -9.40 -14.94 -16.85
C LEU A 174 -10.12 -14.77 -18.19
N PHE A 175 -11.30 -15.39 -18.35
CA PHE A 175 -12.15 -15.29 -19.54
C PHE A 175 -13.57 -14.82 -19.13
N PRO A 176 -13.75 -13.52 -18.81
CA PRO A 176 -15.03 -13.01 -18.33
C PRO A 176 -16.12 -13.06 -19.40
N ALA A 177 -17.35 -13.34 -18.98
CA ALA A 177 -18.51 -13.42 -19.87
C ALA A 177 -18.88 -12.07 -20.55
N ASN A 178 -18.48 -10.94 -19.96
CA ASN A 178 -18.72 -9.61 -20.52
C ASN A 178 -17.61 -8.64 -20.10
N LEU A 179 -16.96 -7.98 -21.07
CA LEU A 179 -15.85 -7.05 -20.85
C LEU A 179 -16.24 -5.80 -20.07
N VAL A 180 -17.48 -5.30 -20.25
CA VAL A 180 -17.98 -4.13 -19.53
C VAL A 180 -18.26 -4.49 -18.08
N ALA A 181 -18.91 -5.64 -17.83
CA ALA A 181 -19.17 -6.11 -16.47
C ALA A 181 -17.86 -6.41 -15.70
N ALA A 182 -16.87 -7.02 -16.37
CA ALA A 182 -15.56 -7.33 -15.79
C ALA A 182 -14.77 -6.10 -15.31
N ALA A 183 -15.12 -4.89 -15.77
CA ALA A 183 -14.49 -3.66 -15.33
C ALA A 183 -14.92 -3.21 -13.91
N PHE A 184 -16.02 -3.76 -13.38
CA PHE A 184 -16.57 -3.42 -12.06
C PHE A 184 -17.14 -4.64 -11.29
N ARG A 185 -17.00 -5.87 -11.81
CA ARG A 185 -17.42 -7.12 -11.15
C ARG A 185 -16.41 -8.24 -11.37
N SER A 186 -16.19 -9.05 -10.33
CA SER A 186 -15.48 -10.32 -10.41
C SER A 186 -16.40 -11.49 -10.09
N TYR A 187 -16.13 -12.64 -10.70
CA TYR A 187 -16.87 -13.87 -10.44
C TYR A 187 -16.35 -14.56 -9.18
N ALA A 188 -17.23 -14.89 -8.24
CA ALA A 188 -16.92 -15.74 -7.11
C ALA A 188 -17.99 -16.82 -6.93
N THR A 189 -17.55 -18.02 -6.57
CA THR A 189 -18.41 -19.12 -6.14
C THR A 189 -18.67 -18.97 -4.65
N ASP A 190 -19.89 -18.55 -4.30
CA ASP A 190 -20.45 -18.68 -2.96
C ASP A 190 -21.09 -20.07 -2.80
N TYR A 191 -21.49 -20.41 -1.57
CA TYR A 191 -22.23 -21.65 -1.33
C TYR A 191 -23.57 -21.36 -0.68
N LYS A 192 -24.63 -21.93 -1.26
CA LYS A 192 -25.96 -21.92 -0.64
C LYS A 192 -26.31 -23.33 -0.20
N MET A 193 -26.90 -23.42 0.99
CA MET A 193 -27.48 -24.66 1.50
C MET A 193 -28.85 -24.86 0.85
N VAL A 194 -28.94 -25.75 -0.14
CA VAL A 194 -30.18 -26.06 -0.85
C VAL A 194 -30.82 -27.29 -0.21
N ALA A 195 -32.13 -27.24 0.01
CA ALA A 195 -32.90 -28.41 0.45
C ALA A 195 -33.02 -29.41 -0.72
N VAL A 196 -32.43 -30.60 -0.58
CA VAL A 196 -32.33 -31.62 -1.65
C VAL A 196 -33.34 -32.76 -1.50
N GLY A 197 -34.04 -32.83 -0.38
CA GLY A 197 -35.19 -33.72 -0.23
C GLY A 197 -35.74 -33.73 1.19
N ASN A 198 -36.99 -34.17 1.31
CA ASN A 198 -37.58 -34.50 2.60
C ASN A 198 -37.37 -35.99 2.87
N ASN A 199 -36.66 -36.33 3.94
CA ASN A 199 -36.47 -37.72 4.32
C ASN A 199 -37.81 -38.31 4.82
N THR A 200 -37.99 -39.63 4.82
CA THR A 200 -39.25 -40.27 5.28
C THR A 200 -39.61 -39.96 6.75
N ASN A 201 -38.65 -39.44 7.51
CA ASN A 201 -38.80 -38.96 8.89
C ASN A 201 -39.07 -37.44 9.01
N GLY A 202 -39.44 -36.75 7.93
CA GLY A 202 -39.76 -35.31 7.92
C GLY A 202 -38.55 -34.37 8.10
N THR A 203 -37.33 -34.89 8.04
CA THR A 203 -36.09 -34.11 8.13
C THR A 203 -35.67 -33.65 6.73
N THR A 204 -35.57 -32.33 6.54
CA THR A 204 -35.07 -31.74 5.29
C THR A 204 -33.56 -31.90 5.21
N LEU A 205 -33.07 -32.55 4.15
CA LEU A 205 -31.64 -32.68 3.89
C LEU A 205 -31.12 -31.44 3.16
N TYR A 206 -30.10 -30.79 3.71
CA TYR A 206 -29.44 -29.63 3.11
C TYR A 206 -28.13 -30.05 2.44
N GLN A 207 -27.97 -29.74 1.16
CA GLN A 207 -26.72 -29.91 0.42
C GLN A 207 -26.05 -28.54 0.22
N LYS A 208 -24.75 -28.46 0.49
CA LYS A 208 -23.92 -27.31 0.12
C LYS A 208 -23.72 -27.34 -1.39
N VAL A 209 -24.36 -26.42 -2.12
CA VAL A 209 -24.24 -26.31 -3.59
C VAL A 209 -23.44 -25.06 -3.92
N PRO A 210 -22.41 -25.14 -4.79
CA PRO A 210 -21.72 -23.95 -5.31
C PRO A 210 -22.69 -23.11 -6.16
N VAL A 211 -22.82 -21.84 -5.84
CA VAL A 211 -23.65 -20.87 -6.55
C VAL A 211 -22.75 -19.73 -7.01
N GLY A 212 -22.65 -19.56 -8.33
CA GLY A 212 -21.96 -18.43 -8.92
C GLY A 212 -22.62 -17.12 -8.54
N THR A 213 -21.85 -16.21 -7.96
CA THR A 213 -22.25 -14.86 -7.59
C THR A 213 -21.33 -13.86 -8.26
N GLU A 214 -21.90 -12.85 -8.90
CA GLU A 214 -21.14 -11.67 -9.29
C GLU A 214 -20.87 -10.84 -8.03
N THR A 215 -19.61 -10.74 -7.67
CA THR A 215 -19.12 -9.85 -6.59
C THR A 215 -18.69 -8.53 -7.21
N ASP A 216 -18.98 -7.39 -6.56
CA ASP A 216 -18.47 -6.11 -7.05
C ASP A 216 -16.93 -6.11 -7.01
N GLY A 217 -16.34 -5.78 -8.15
CA GLY A 217 -14.91 -5.81 -8.41
C GLY A 217 -14.30 -4.42 -8.22
N MET A 218 -13.59 -4.27 -7.10
CA MET A 218 -12.86 -3.07 -6.64
C MET A 218 -13.67 -1.85 -6.17
#